data_AF-A0A2R7JZX0-F1
#
_entry.id   AF-A0A2R7JZX0-F1
#
_cell.length_a   1.000
_cell.length_b   1.000
_cell.length_c   1.000
_cell.angle_alpha   90.00
_cell.angle_beta   90.00
_cell.angle_gamma   90.00
#
_symmetry.space_group_name_H-M   'P 1'
#
loop_
_entity.id
_entity.type
_entity.pdbx_description
1 polymer ?
#
loop_
_entity_poly.entity_id
_entity_poly.type
_entity_poly.pdbx_seq_one_letter_code
_entity_poly.pdbx_strand_id
1 'polypeptide(L)'
;MPFFIHAQGLGDNMQSLHSVLEQLYDEMMPLCSNLLAVGQGIAGFGTIWYIASRVWRHIANAEPIDFYPLFRPFVIGFCIMIFPSVLALINGVMKPTVIATAAMVTGSNNAVAVLLKEKEKAIRETAPWKMYVGVGGTGDRDRWYKYTHDEDPSNESMLAGIGNDVKFAMEKASYNFRNSV
;
A
#
# COMPACT_ATOMS: atom_id res chain seq x y z
N MET A 1 7.72 -29.54 -20.26
CA MET A 1 6.62 -29.22 -19.32
C MET A 1 6.55 -27.70 -19.21
N PRO A 2 5.55 -27.03 -19.80
CA PRO A 2 5.53 -25.58 -19.90
C PRO A 2 5.18 -24.93 -18.55
N PHE A 3 5.74 -23.74 -18.39
CA PHE A 3 5.75 -22.87 -17.23
C PHE A 3 4.38 -22.17 -17.10
N PHE A 4 3.64 -22.41 -16.01
CA PHE A 4 2.44 -21.63 -15.69
C PHE A 4 2.86 -20.33 -15.00
N ILE A 5 2.95 -19.24 -15.77
CA ILE A 5 3.08 -17.89 -15.22
C ILE A 5 1.67 -17.45 -14.80
N HIS A 6 1.35 -17.59 -13.51
CA HIS A 6 0.19 -16.94 -12.90
C HIS A 6 0.54 -15.47 -12.68
N ALA A 7 -0.09 -14.57 -13.44
CA ALA A 7 -0.16 -13.16 -13.10
C ALA A 7 -1.12 -12.98 -11.91
N GLN A 8 -0.65 -13.31 -10.69
CA GLN A 8 -1.37 -12.96 -9.46
C GLN A 8 -1.28 -11.45 -9.26
N GLY A 9 -2.46 -10.82 -9.23
CA GLY A 9 -2.64 -9.38 -9.29
C GLY A 9 -1.87 -8.60 -8.23
N LEU A 10 -1.44 -7.40 -8.62
CA LEU A 10 -0.85 -6.39 -7.75
C LEU A 10 -1.69 -6.09 -6.49
N GLY A 11 -3.02 -6.28 -6.54
CA GLY A 11 -3.90 -6.06 -5.39
C GLY A 11 -3.73 -7.07 -4.25
N ASP A 12 -3.44 -8.33 -4.56
CA ASP A 12 -3.25 -9.40 -3.56
C ASP A 12 -1.89 -9.24 -2.83
N ASN A 13 -0.89 -8.74 -3.57
CA ASN A 13 0.43 -8.42 -3.04
C ASN A 13 0.44 -7.15 -2.16
N MET A 14 -0.42 -6.15 -2.42
CA MET A 14 -0.50 -4.97 -1.54
C MET A 14 -1.20 -5.30 -0.20
N GLN A 15 -2.22 -6.14 -0.23
CA GLN A 15 -2.86 -6.66 0.99
C GLN A 15 -1.85 -7.52 1.78
N SER A 16 -1.05 -8.34 1.10
CA SER A 16 0.00 -9.14 1.74
C SER A 16 1.12 -8.28 2.31
N LEU A 17 1.55 -7.22 1.63
CA LEU A 17 2.55 -6.29 2.16
C LEU A 17 2.05 -5.50 3.36
N HIS A 18 0.78 -5.08 3.38
CA HIS A 18 0.20 -4.43 4.55
C HIS A 18 0.10 -5.40 5.74
N SER A 19 -0.32 -6.64 5.48
CA SER A 19 -0.35 -7.71 6.50
C SER A 19 1.05 -8.07 7.01
N VAL A 20 2.06 -8.09 6.13
CA VAL A 20 3.46 -8.30 6.50
C VAL A 20 3.97 -7.11 7.30
N LEU A 21 3.63 -5.88 6.94
CA LEU A 21 4.04 -4.69 7.67
C LEU A 21 3.42 -4.64 9.08
N GLU A 22 2.17 -5.11 9.23
CA GLU A 22 1.49 -5.21 10.52
C GLU A 22 2.08 -6.34 11.38
N GLN A 23 2.44 -7.48 10.78
CA GLN A 23 3.25 -8.52 11.46
C GLN A 23 4.63 -8.01 11.88
N LEU A 24 5.32 -7.28 11.00
CA LEU A 24 6.66 -6.74 11.27
C LEU A 24 6.58 -5.66 12.36
N TYR A 25 5.50 -4.89 12.42
CA TYR A 25 5.23 -3.96 13.51
C TYR A 25 5.02 -4.68 14.84
N ASP A 26 4.19 -5.73 14.86
CA ASP A 26 3.94 -6.54 16.06
C ASP A 26 5.21 -7.26 16.53
N GLU A 27 6.12 -7.61 15.62
CA GLU A 27 7.40 -8.26 15.91
C GLU A 27 8.50 -7.26 16.33
N MET A 28 8.46 -6.01 15.85
CA MET A 28 9.41 -4.94 16.20
C MET A 28 9.08 -4.24 17.53
N MET A 29 7.79 -4.07 17.84
CA MET A 29 7.32 -3.49 19.11
C MET A 29 7.97 -4.10 20.37
N PRO A 30 8.07 -5.44 20.52
CA PRO A 30 8.72 -6.05 21.68
C PRO A 30 10.24 -5.82 21.73
N LEU A 31 10.93 -5.67 20.59
CA LEU A 31 12.36 -5.33 20.57
C LEU A 31 12.60 -3.91 21.09
N CYS A 32 11.72 -2.96 20.75
CA CYS A 32 11.72 -1.62 21.33
C CYS A 32 11.35 -1.61 22.82
N SER A 33 10.53 -2.57 23.27
CA SER A 33 10.15 -2.71 24.68
C SER A 33 11.35 -3.02 25.59
N ASN A 34 12.31 -3.83 25.12
CA ASN A 34 13.53 -4.10 25.89
C ASN A 34 14.37 -2.83 26.08
N LEU A 35 14.51 -2.00 25.04
CA LEU A 35 15.19 -0.70 25.14
C LEU A 35 14.45 0.27 26.06
N LEU A 36 13.12 0.29 25.99
CA LEU A 36 12.30 1.06 26.92
C LEU A 36 12.51 0.60 28.37
N ALA A 37 12.54 -0.69 28.64
CA ALA A 37 12.78 -1.23 29.98
C ALA A 37 14.16 -0.84 30.53
N VAL A 38 15.20 -0.90 29.70
CA VAL A 38 16.55 -0.45 30.09
C VAL A 38 16.56 1.07 30.36
N GLY A 39 15.93 1.86 29.50
CA GLY A 39 15.79 3.31 29.69
C GLY A 39 15.03 3.68 30.97
N GLN A 40 13.93 2.97 31.25
CA GLN A 40 13.16 3.09 32.48
C GLN A 40 13.99 2.70 33.71
N GLY A 41 14.82 1.66 33.63
CA GLY A 41 15.73 1.25 34.70
C GLY A 41 16.76 2.32 35.04
N ILE A 42 17.40 2.93 34.03
CA ILE A 42 18.38 4.01 34.22
C ILE A 42 17.70 5.26 34.77
N ALA A 43 16.53 5.62 34.26
CA ALA A 43 15.75 6.76 34.75
C ALA A 43 15.29 6.56 36.20
N GLY A 44 14.83 5.35 36.56
CA GLY A 44 14.43 5.00 37.92
C GLY A 44 15.60 5.07 38.90
N PHE A 45 16.76 4.51 38.52
CA PHE A 45 17.97 4.59 39.31
C PHE A 45 18.45 6.04 39.51
N GLY A 46 18.46 6.85 38.45
CA GLY A 46 18.80 8.28 38.53
C GLY A 46 17.84 9.07 39.42
N THR A 47 16.55 8.78 39.35
CA THR A 47 15.51 9.41 40.18
C THR A 47 15.70 9.06 41.65
N ILE A 48 15.92 7.78 41.98
CA ILE A 48 16.18 7.32 43.36
C ILE A 48 17.47 7.92 43.90
N TRP A 49 18.54 7.93 43.10
CA TRP A 49 19.83 8.51 43.50
C TRP A 49 19.71 10.02 43.79
N TYR A 50 19.01 10.76 42.94
CA TYR A 50 18.77 12.18 43.12
C TYR A 50 17.99 12.46 44.41
N ILE A 51 16.92 11.70 44.67
CA ILE A 51 16.12 11.79 45.90
C ILE A 51 16.99 11.46 47.12
N ALA A 52 17.73 10.35 47.10
CA ALA A 52 18.58 9.90 48.20
C ALA A 52 19.66 10.93 48.57
N SER A 53 20.35 11.50 47.58
CA SER A 53 21.41 12.50 47.80
C SER A 53 20.92 13.79 48.45
N ARG A 54 19.65 14.17 48.18
CA ARG A 54 19.04 15.38 48.75
C ARG A 54 18.43 15.10 50.12
N VAL A 55 17.79 13.95 50.29
CA VAL A 55 17.06 13.59 51.52
C VAL A 55 18.01 13.17 52.65
N TRP A 56 19.19 12.60 52.36
CA TRP A 56 20.14 12.14 53.39
C TRP A 56 20.52 13.22 54.40
N ARG A 57 20.77 14.45 53.92
CA ARG A 57 21.14 15.58 54.80
C ARG A 57 19.96 16.06 55.66
N HIS A 58 18.74 16.02 55.14
CA HIS A 58 17.54 16.37 55.90
C HIS A 58 17.20 15.31 56.95
N ILE A 59 17.38 14.02 56.63
CA ILE A 59 17.24 12.92 57.61
C ILE A 59 18.31 13.03 58.70
N ALA A 60 19.57 13.33 58.34
CA ALA A 60 20.66 13.47 59.30
C ALA A 60 20.51 14.69 60.23
N ASN A 61 19.93 15.79 59.74
CA ASN A 61 19.70 17.01 60.52
C ASN A 61 18.34 17.06 61.23
N ALA A 62 17.46 16.06 61.06
CA ALA A 62 16.11 16.01 61.59
C ALA A 62 15.24 17.24 61.23
N GLU A 63 15.53 17.90 60.11
CA GLU A 63 14.74 19.02 59.61
C GLU A 63 13.53 18.51 58.81
N PRO A 64 12.39 19.24 58.80
CA PRO A 64 11.25 18.93 57.95
C PRO A 64 11.68 18.84 56.48
N ILE A 65 11.22 17.79 55.79
CA ILE A 65 11.54 17.58 54.37
C ILE A 65 10.68 18.50 53.51
N ASP A 66 11.31 19.41 52.76
CA ASP A 66 10.61 20.17 51.71
C ASP A 66 10.30 19.27 50.51
N PHE A 67 9.03 18.95 50.31
CA PHE A 67 8.57 18.07 49.23
C PHE A 67 8.58 18.75 47.85
N TYR A 68 8.57 20.09 47.80
CA TYR A 68 8.43 20.84 46.55
C TYR A 68 9.59 20.60 45.54
N PRO A 69 10.87 20.59 45.96
CA PRO A 69 11.97 20.19 45.09
C PRO A 69 11.98 18.69 44.75
N LEU A 70 11.41 17.84 45.62
CA LEU A 70 11.41 16.38 45.48
C LEU A 70 10.33 15.87 44.50
N PHE A 71 9.27 16.66 44.31
CA PHE A 71 8.15 16.30 43.44
C PHE A 71 8.53 16.29 41.94
N ARG A 72 9.45 17.17 41.52
CA ARG A 72 9.94 17.26 40.13
C ARG A 72 10.50 15.94 39.56
N PRO A 73 11.54 15.33 40.16
CA PRO A 73 12.09 14.07 39.67
C PRO A 73 11.09 12.91 39.79
N PHE A 74 10.23 12.91 40.82
CA PHE A 74 9.18 11.92 40.99
C PHE A 74 8.16 11.94 39.85
N VAL A 75 7.67 13.12 39.47
CA VAL A 75 6.72 13.28 38.35
C VAL A 75 7.34 12.85 37.03
N ILE A 76 8.61 13.17 36.79
CA ILE A 76 9.32 12.73 35.57
C ILE A 76 9.42 11.19 35.54
N GLY A 77 9.80 10.55 36.65
CA GLY A 77 9.83 9.09 36.76
C GLY A 77 8.45 8.46 36.55
N PHE A 78 7.40 9.06 37.12
CA PHE A 78 6.02 8.63 36.91
C PHE A 78 5.57 8.73 35.45
N CYS A 79 5.90 9.84 34.77
CA CYS A 79 5.63 10.02 33.34
C CYS A 79 6.32 8.96 32.48
N ILE A 80 7.56 8.59 32.82
CA ILE A 80 8.32 7.56 32.11
C ILE A 80 7.73 6.16 32.33
N MET A 81 7.23 5.86 33.53
CA MET A 81 6.57 4.57 33.83
C MET A 81 5.22 4.42 33.16
N ILE A 82 4.40 5.49 33.08
CA ILE A 82 3.06 5.44 32.48
C ILE A 82 3.07 5.57 30.95
N PHE A 83 4.23 5.90 30.36
CA PHE A 83 4.40 6.10 28.92
C PHE A 83 3.91 4.93 28.04
N PRO A 84 4.18 3.65 28.36
CA PRO A 84 3.67 2.52 27.57
C PRO A 84 2.14 2.46 27.53
N SER A 85 1.46 2.80 28.63
CA SER A 85 0.00 2.85 28.70
C SER A 85 -0.57 3.98 27.84
N VAL A 86 0.11 5.12 27.76
CA VAL A 86 -0.27 6.23 26.87
C VAL A 86 -0.16 5.81 25.39
N LEU A 87 0.92 5.11 25.02
CA LEU A 87 1.07 4.57 23.67
C LEU A 87 -0.03 3.56 23.32
N ALA A 88 -0.37 2.67 24.25
CA ALA A 88 -1.46 1.71 24.06
C ALA A 88 -2.82 2.42 23.86
N LEU A 89 -3.08 3.49 24.61
CA LEU A 89 -4.30 4.28 24.48
C LEU A 89 -4.39 4.98 23.12
N ILE A 90 -3.30 5.61 22.67
CA ILE A 90 -3.24 6.26 21.35
C ILE A 90 -3.47 5.23 20.23
N ASN A 91 -2.78 4.09 20.28
CA ASN A 91 -2.93 3.03 19.30
C ASN A 91 -4.34 2.43 19.31
N GLY A 92 -4.97 2.30 20.49
CA GLY A 92 -6.36 1.85 20.61
C GLY A 92 -7.36 2.79 19.92
N VAL A 93 -7.14 4.11 20.03
CA VAL A 93 -7.99 5.12 19.35
C VAL A 93 -7.70 5.18 17.85
N MET A 94 -6.43 5.02 17.44
CA MET A 94 -6.04 5.17 16.04
C MET A 94 -6.25 3.92 15.17
N LYS A 95 -6.22 2.70 15.74
CA LYS A 95 -6.42 1.45 14.98
C LYS A 95 -7.72 1.45 14.15
N PRO A 96 -8.89 1.81 14.69
CA PRO A 96 -10.14 1.83 13.93
C PRO A 96 -10.10 2.80 12.73
N THR A 97 -9.46 3.96 12.89
CA THR A 97 -9.33 4.97 11.82
C THR A 97 -8.43 4.48 10.69
N VAL A 98 -7.32 3.81 11.03
CA VAL A 98 -6.40 3.22 10.05
C VAL A 98 -7.08 2.06 9.31
N ILE A 99 -7.78 1.17 10.03
CA ILE A 99 -8.53 0.06 9.44
C ILE A 99 -9.65 0.57 8.52
N ALA A 100 -10.38 1.60 8.93
CA ALA A 100 -11.44 2.20 8.10
C ALA A 100 -10.88 2.83 6.82
N THR A 101 -9.72 3.49 6.91
CA THR A 101 -9.05 4.09 5.74
C THR A 101 -8.56 3.01 4.78
N ALA A 102 -7.98 1.92 5.30
CA ALA A 102 -7.59 0.76 4.51
C ALA A 102 -8.80 0.11 3.80
N ALA A 103 -9.92 -0.05 4.52
CA ALA A 103 -11.17 -0.55 3.94
C ALA A 103 -11.72 0.37 2.84
N MET A 104 -11.58 1.69 2.99
CA MET A 104 -11.99 2.67 1.97
C MET A 104 -11.15 2.55 0.70
N VAL A 105 -9.85 2.32 0.82
CA VAL A 105 -8.97 2.07 -0.34
C VAL A 105 -9.37 0.79 -1.07
N THR A 106 -9.66 -0.29 -0.34
CA THR A 106 -10.15 -1.55 -0.93
C THR A 106 -11.50 -1.37 -1.64
N GLY A 107 -12.42 -0.61 -1.03
CA GLY A 107 -13.70 -0.26 -1.65
C GLY A 107 -13.52 0.54 -2.95
N SER A 108 -12.59 1.48 -2.97
CA SER A 108 -12.26 2.28 -4.15
C SER A 108 -11.68 1.42 -5.27
N ASN A 109 -10.77 0.49 -4.94
CA ASN A 109 -10.21 -0.44 -5.91
C ASN A 109 -11.27 -1.36 -6.53
N ASN A 110 -12.26 -1.80 -5.75
CA ASN A 110 -13.37 -2.60 -6.26
C ASN A 110 -14.27 -1.80 -7.23
N ALA A 111 -14.57 -0.55 -6.89
CA ALA A 111 -15.32 0.34 -7.80
C ALA A 111 -14.56 0.57 -9.11
N VAL A 112 -13.24 0.78 -9.05
CA VAL A 112 -12.39 0.89 -10.24
C VAL A 112 -12.40 -0.41 -11.05
N ALA A 113 -12.33 -1.58 -10.42
CA ALA A 113 -12.40 -2.86 -11.12
C ALA A 113 -13.74 -3.06 -11.85
N VAL A 114 -14.86 -2.66 -11.24
CA VAL A 114 -16.18 -2.68 -11.88
C VAL A 114 -16.21 -1.74 -13.08
N LEU A 115 -15.73 -0.51 -12.92
CA LEU A 115 -15.68 0.47 -14.01
C LEU A 115 -14.78 0.02 -15.16
N LEU A 116 -13.64 -0.60 -14.88
CA LEU A 116 -12.75 -1.17 -15.90
C LEU A 116 -13.44 -2.31 -16.65
N LYS A 117 -14.19 -3.18 -15.96
CA LYS A 117 -14.95 -4.26 -16.59
C LYS A 117 -16.08 -3.73 -17.48
N GLU A 118 -16.74 -2.66 -17.07
CA GLU A 118 -17.76 -1.99 -17.88
C GLU A 118 -17.14 -1.28 -19.09
N LYS A 119 -16.00 -0.60 -18.92
CA LYS A 119 -15.24 -0.04 -20.03
C LYS A 119 -14.78 -1.11 -21.01
N GLU A 120 -14.29 -2.26 -20.55
CA GLU A 120 -13.94 -3.37 -21.42
C GLU A 120 -15.15 -3.87 -22.23
N LYS A 121 -16.31 -4.05 -21.60
CA LYS A 121 -17.54 -4.46 -22.31
C LYS A 121 -17.93 -3.44 -23.39
N ALA A 122 -17.94 -2.15 -23.04
CA ALA A 122 -18.26 -1.09 -23.99
C ALA A 122 -17.25 -1.02 -25.15
N ILE A 123 -15.95 -1.16 -24.86
CA ILE A 123 -14.89 -1.19 -25.88
C ILE A 123 -15.08 -2.41 -26.81
N ARG A 124 -15.46 -3.58 -26.29
CA ARG A 124 -15.72 -4.80 -27.08
C ARG A 124 -16.88 -4.67 -28.07
N GLU A 125 -17.85 -3.81 -27.78
CA GLU A 125 -18.99 -3.59 -28.65
C GLU A 125 -18.65 -2.67 -29.84
N THR A 126 -17.68 -1.78 -29.68
CA THR A 126 -17.27 -0.78 -30.67
C THR A 126 -16.62 -1.43 -31.92
N ALA A 127 -16.91 -0.86 -33.10
CA ALA A 127 -16.38 -1.33 -34.39
C ALA A 127 -14.84 -1.44 -34.47
N PRO A 128 -14.03 -0.50 -33.94
CA PRO A 128 -12.58 -0.58 -33.97
C PRO A 128 -12.04 -1.79 -33.19
N TRP A 129 -12.66 -2.17 -32.08
CA TRP A 129 -12.22 -3.33 -31.30
C TRP A 129 -12.42 -4.64 -32.08
N LYS A 130 -13.55 -4.75 -32.80
CA LYS A 130 -13.85 -5.91 -33.65
C LYS A 130 -12.90 -6.04 -34.85
N MET A 131 -12.35 -4.93 -35.34
CA MET A 131 -11.36 -4.91 -36.43
C MET A 131 -9.94 -5.20 -35.95
N TYR A 132 -9.47 -4.53 -34.90
CA TYR A 132 -8.05 -4.60 -34.53
C TYR A 132 -7.72 -5.67 -33.48
N VAL A 133 -8.69 -6.12 -32.67
CA VAL A 133 -8.44 -7.05 -31.56
C VAL A 133 -9.25 -8.34 -31.69
N GLY A 134 -10.58 -8.22 -31.81
CA GLY A 134 -11.49 -9.38 -31.95
C GLY A 134 -11.44 -10.37 -30.76
N VAL A 135 -12.16 -11.50 -30.87
CA VAL A 135 -12.25 -12.52 -29.80
C VAL A 135 -10.92 -13.30 -29.61
N GLY A 136 -10.07 -13.35 -30.65
CA GLY A 136 -8.80 -14.07 -30.65
C GLY A 136 -7.53 -13.21 -30.46
N GLY A 137 -7.66 -11.88 -30.28
CA GLY A 137 -6.51 -10.96 -30.15
C GLY A 137 -5.72 -10.74 -31.45
N THR A 138 -6.08 -11.41 -32.54
CA THR A 138 -5.42 -11.31 -33.85
C THR A 138 -5.97 -10.19 -34.72
N GLY A 139 -7.16 -9.66 -34.44
CA GLY A 139 -7.86 -8.72 -35.32
C GLY A 139 -8.36 -9.38 -36.61
N ASP A 140 -9.28 -8.72 -37.31
CA ASP A 140 -9.93 -9.21 -38.53
C ASP A 140 -9.50 -8.31 -39.70
N ARG A 141 -8.45 -8.73 -40.41
CA ARG A 141 -7.84 -7.98 -41.54
C ARG A 141 -8.85 -7.74 -42.65
N ASP A 142 -9.68 -8.74 -42.96
CA ASP A 142 -10.65 -8.67 -44.04
C ASP A 142 -11.73 -7.62 -43.76
N ARG A 143 -12.15 -7.48 -42.49
CA ARG A 143 -13.06 -6.39 -42.07
C ARG A 143 -12.40 -5.03 -42.12
N TRP A 144 -11.13 -4.91 -41.75
CA TRP A 144 -10.39 -3.65 -41.85
C TRP A 144 -10.24 -3.21 -43.31
N TYR A 145 -9.93 -4.15 -44.21
CA TYR A 145 -9.78 -3.87 -45.64
C TYR A 145 -11.08 -3.36 -46.26
N LYS A 146 -12.21 -4.04 -46.01
CA LYS A 146 -13.54 -3.64 -46.48
C LYS A 146 -14.03 -2.27 -45.99
N TYR A 147 -13.48 -1.76 -44.89
CA TYR A 147 -13.84 -0.46 -44.34
C TYR A 147 -12.89 0.66 -44.73
N THR A 148 -11.67 0.33 -45.15
CA THR A 148 -10.62 1.31 -45.51
C THR A 148 -10.45 1.46 -47.02
N HIS A 149 -10.87 0.47 -47.80
CA HIS A 149 -10.76 0.44 -49.25
C HIS A 149 -12.11 -0.01 -49.85
N ASP A 150 -12.54 0.65 -50.93
CA ASP A 150 -13.82 0.41 -51.63
C ASP A 150 -13.83 -0.86 -52.52
N GLU A 151 -12.76 -1.66 -52.46
CA GLU A 151 -12.52 -2.83 -53.31
C GLU A 151 -12.54 -4.13 -52.50
N ASP A 152 -12.96 -5.24 -53.13
CA ASP A 152 -12.99 -6.55 -52.47
C ASP A 152 -11.57 -7.05 -52.16
N PRO A 153 -11.32 -7.66 -50.97
CA PRO A 153 -9.99 -8.15 -50.56
C PRO A 153 -9.36 -9.14 -51.54
N SER A 154 -10.19 -9.78 -52.38
CA SER A 154 -9.79 -10.78 -53.36
C SER A 154 -9.09 -10.22 -54.61
N ASN A 155 -9.11 -8.90 -54.82
CA ASN A 155 -8.49 -8.23 -55.98
C ASN A 155 -7.15 -7.52 -55.66
N GLU A 156 -6.57 -7.72 -54.46
CA GLU A 156 -5.26 -7.15 -54.13
C GLU A 156 -4.14 -7.75 -55.01
N SER A 157 -3.35 -6.87 -55.64
CA SER A 157 -2.08 -7.26 -56.25
C SER A 157 -1.08 -7.70 -55.17
N MET A 158 -0.28 -8.74 -55.43
CA MET A 158 0.62 -9.36 -54.44
C MET A 158 1.57 -8.37 -53.75
N LEU A 159 1.95 -7.28 -54.44
CA LEU A 159 2.75 -6.19 -53.89
C LEU A 159 1.96 -5.26 -52.94
N ALA A 160 0.68 -5.03 -53.24
CA ALA A 160 -0.21 -4.19 -52.44
C ALA A 160 -0.63 -4.87 -51.12
N GLY A 161 -0.87 -6.19 -51.17
CA GLY A 161 -1.23 -6.98 -49.98
C GLY A 161 -0.15 -6.96 -48.89
N ILE A 162 1.14 -6.98 -49.26
CA ILE A 162 2.24 -6.86 -48.29
C ILE A 162 2.26 -5.47 -47.63
N GLY A 163 2.00 -4.41 -48.40
CA GLY A 163 1.94 -3.04 -47.87
C GLY A 163 0.78 -2.84 -46.90
N ASN A 164 -0.38 -3.44 -47.21
CA ASN A 164 -1.58 -3.31 -46.40
C ASN A 164 -1.55 -4.17 -45.12
N ASP A 165 -0.86 -5.31 -45.13
CA ASP A 165 -0.54 -6.06 -43.91
C ASP A 165 0.30 -5.26 -42.91
N VAL A 166 1.32 -4.56 -43.40
CA VAL A 166 2.20 -3.73 -42.55
C VAL A 166 1.42 -2.55 -41.95
N LYS A 167 0.56 -1.90 -42.74
CA LYS A 167 -0.32 -0.83 -42.25
C LYS A 167 -1.30 -1.32 -41.19
N PHE A 168 -1.96 -2.45 -41.42
CA PHE A 168 -2.88 -3.04 -40.44
C PHE A 168 -2.18 -3.38 -39.12
N ALA A 169 -0.98 -3.98 -39.18
CA ALA A 169 -0.20 -4.28 -38.00
C ALA A 169 0.22 -3.02 -37.22
N MET A 170 0.58 -1.95 -37.93
CA MET A 170 0.94 -0.66 -37.32
C MET A 170 -0.26 0.03 -36.65
N GLU A 171 -1.42 0.05 -37.31
CA GLU A 171 -2.65 0.61 -36.74
C GLU A 171 -3.14 -0.19 -35.53
N LYS A 172 -3.07 -1.52 -35.61
CA LYS A 172 -3.37 -2.40 -34.48
C LYS A 172 -2.44 -2.14 -33.28
N ALA A 173 -1.14 -1.96 -33.52
CA ALA A 173 -0.19 -1.64 -32.47
C ALA A 173 -0.48 -0.27 -31.84
N SER A 174 -0.81 0.73 -32.66
CA SER A 174 -1.21 2.07 -32.18
C SER A 174 -2.50 2.02 -31.35
N TYR A 175 -3.50 1.24 -31.78
CA TYR A 175 -4.75 1.07 -31.06
C TYR A 175 -4.52 0.40 -29.70
N ASN A 176 -3.76 -0.69 -29.65
CA ASN A 176 -3.42 -1.36 -28.40
C ASN A 176 -2.60 -0.46 -27.46
N PHE A 177 -1.69 0.36 -27.97
CA PHE A 177 -0.92 1.30 -27.15
C PHE A 177 -1.79 2.41 -26.54
N ARG A 178 -2.82 2.87 -27.26
CA ARG A 178 -3.75 3.89 -26.74
C ARG A 178 -4.79 3.33 -25.77
N ASN A 179 -5.07 2.03 -25.84
CA ASN A 179 -6.06 1.35 -25.03
C ASN A 179 -5.47 0.41 -23.96
N SER A 180 -4.14 0.33 -23.82
CA SER A 180 -3.50 -0.34 -22.69
C SER A 180 -3.70 0.50 -21.43
N VAL A 181 -4.54 0.02 -20.52
CA VAL A 181 -4.71 0.54 -19.15
C VAL A 181 -3.76 -0.18 -18.22
#